data_AF-B0JTH6-F1
#
_entry.id   AF-B0JTH6-F1
#
_cell.length_a   1.000
_cell.length_b   1.000
_cell.length_c   1.000
_cell.angle_alpha   90.00
_cell.angle_beta   90.00
_cell.angle_gamma   90.00
#
_symmetry.space_group_name_H-M   'P 1'
#
loop_
_entity.id
_entity.type
_entity.pdbx_description
1 polymer ?
#
loop_
_entity_poly.entity_id
_entity_poly.type
_entity_poly.pdbx_seq_one_letter_code
_entity_poly.pdbx_strand_id
1 'polypeptide(L)'
;MPDHPAPIPPITLPPIENPQQEQTWLRTALHRWLDAEFIPEAINETIAERASQIFLRQRLEGENDLGCLVIAIVTEMQAFDFRESFYSEFAIANAVSDLILDSLGIDRCCGQS
;
A
#
# COMPACT_ATOMS: atom_id res chain seq x y z
N MET A 1 -28.85 16.04 22.98
CA MET A 1 -28.41 15.98 21.57
C MET A 1 -27.56 14.72 21.45
N PRO A 2 -27.76 13.84 20.46
CA PRO A 2 -26.88 12.70 20.32
C PRO A 2 -25.54 13.18 19.75
N ASP A 3 -24.44 12.84 20.43
CA ASP A 3 -23.09 12.93 19.87
C ASP A 3 -23.04 12.12 18.57
N HIS A 4 -23.01 12.81 17.43
CA HIS A 4 -22.68 12.16 16.17
C HIS A 4 -21.18 11.83 16.17
N PRO A 5 -20.77 10.62 15.74
CA PRO A 5 -19.36 10.34 15.54
C PRO A 5 -18.81 11.30 14.48
N ALA A 6 -17.79 12.07 14.84
CA ALA A 6 -17.07 12.89 13.87
C ALA A 6 -16.36 11.98 12.86
N PRO A 7 -16.32 12.36 11.56
CA PRO A 7 -15.61 11.58 10.56
C PRO A 7 -14.12 11.51 10.88
N ILE A 8 -13.53 10.33 10.66
CA ILE A 8 -12.09 10.12 10.83
C ILE A 8 -11.38 10.93 9.74
N PRO A 9 -10.41 11.79 10.08
CA PRO A 9 -9.68 12.56 9.10
C PRO A 9 -8.86 11.63 8.18
N PRO A 10 -8.69 11.99 6.90
CA PRO A 10 -7.85 11.23 5.98
C PRO A 10 -6.40 11.24 6.44
N ILE A 11 -5.68 10.16 6.11
CA ILE A 11 -4.24 10.06 6.31
C ILE A 11 -3.57 10.52 5.02
N THR A 12 -2.78 11.58 5.10
CA THR A 12 -2.07 12.16 3.96
C THR A 12 -0.57 12.00 4.12
N LEU A 13 0.08 11.54 3.05
CA LEU A 13 1.53 11.45 2.98
C LEU A 13 2.12 12.86 2.76
N PRO A 14 3.34 13.13 3.25
CA PRO A 14 4.04 14.35 2.89
C PRO A 14 4.31 14.40 1.37
N PRO A 15 4.58 15.60 0.82
CA PRO A 15 4.98 15.75 -0.57
C PRO A 15 6.16 14.83 -0.92
N ILE A 16 6.15 14.30 -2.14
CA ILE A 16 7.22 13.42 -2.61
C ILE A 16 8.52 14.21 -2.75
N GLU A 17 9.57 13.76 -2.05
CA GLU A 17 10.90 14.38 -2.12
C GLU A 17 11.81 13.68 -3.13
N ASN A 18 11.81 12.34 -3.09
CA ASN A 18 12.64 11.51 -3.96
C ASN A 18 11.82 10.36 -4.56
N PRO A 19 11.24 10.57 -5.75
CA PRO A 19 10.42 9.59 -6.47
C PRO A 19 11.03 8.18 -6.56
N GLN A 20 12.30 8.08 -6.96
CA GLN A 20 12.97 6.80 -7.17
C GLN A 20 13.24 6.08 -5.85
N GLN A 21 13.60 6.83 -4.80
CA GLN A 21 13.81 6.27 -3.47
C GLN A 21 12.51 5.73 -2.89
N GLU A 22 11.41 6.48 -3.01
CA GLU A 22 10.10 6.09 -2.47
C GLU A 22 9.56 4.84 -3.18
N GLN A 23 9.66 4.79 -4.51
CA GLN A 23 9.31 3.60 -5.29
C GLN A 23 10.17 2.39 -4.91
N THR A 24 11.49 2.56 -4.82
CA THR A 24 12.42 1.47 -4.47
C THR A 24 12.16 0.94 -3.08
N TRP A 25 11.87 1.84 -2.13
CA TRP A 25 11.48 1.47 -0.77
C TRP A 25 10.21 0.63 -0.77
N LEU A 26 9.13 1.11 -1.38
CA LEU A 26 7.85 0.41 -1.37
C LEU A 26 7.95 -0.95 -2.03
N ARG A 27 8.61 -1.03 -3.19
CA ARG A 27 8.87 -2.30 -3.88
C ARG A 27 9.61 -3.29 -2.99
N THR A 28 10.72 -2.86 -2.39
CA THR A 28 11.56 -3.73 -1.57
C THR A 28 10.84 -4.19 -0.30
N ALA A 29 10.08 -3.30 0.33
CA ALA A 29 9.31 -3.59 1.53
C ALA A 29 8.16 -4.56 1.23
N LEU A 30 7.42 -4.32 0.15
CA LEU A 30 6.31 -5.18 -0.27
C LEU A 30 6.80 -6.57 -0.71
N HIS A 31 7.91 -6.66 -1.46
CA HIS A 31 8.51 -7.95 -1.81
C HIS A 31 8.84 -8.78 -0.57
N ARG A 32 9.51 -8.16 0.41
CA ARG A 32 9.84 -8.81 1.68
C ARG A 32 8.61 -9.24 2.45
N TRP A 33 7.56 -8.43 2.45
CA TRP A 33 6.30 -8.77 3.09
C TRP A 33 5.64 -9.97 2.40
N LEU A 34 5.60 -10.00 1.05
CA LEU A 34 5.06 -11.13 0.28
C LEU A 34 5.82 -12.43 0.56
N ASP A 35 7.16 -12.39 0.61
CA ASP A 35 8.00 -13.55 0.93
C ASP A 35 7.86 -14.04 2.38
N ALA A 36 7.42 -13.16 3.29
CA ALA A 36 7.24 -13.49 4.70
C ALA A 36 5.84 -14.04 4.99
N GLU A 37 4.81 -13.46 4.36
CA GLU A 37 3.41 -13.85 4.53
C GLU A 37 3.07 -15.10 3.71
N PHE A 38 3.74 -15.28 2.57
CA PHE A 38 3.50 -16.37 1.63
C PHE A 38 4.79 -17.12 1.28
N ILE A 39 4.67 -18.14 0.43
CA ILE A 39 5.83 -18.88 -0.05
C ILE A 39 6.61 -17.96 -1.01
N PRO A 40 7.95 -17.86 -0.90
CA PRO A 40 8.74 -17.09 -1.85
C PRO A 40 8.57 -17.61 -3.28
N GLU A 41 8.09 -16.73 -4.15
CA GLU A 41 7.82 -17.04 -5.55
C GLU A 41 8.34 -15.92 -6.46
N ALA A 42 8.75 -16.26 -7.69
CA ALA A 42 9.22 -15.27 -8.65
C ALA A 42 8.16 -14.21 -9.01
N ILE A 43 6.88 -14.53 -8.81
CA ILE A 43 5.77 -13.59 -9.02
C ILE A 43 5.76 -12.45 -7.99
N ASN A 44 6.35 -12.63 -6.81
CA ASN A 44 6.38 -11.62 -5.74
C ASN A 44 7.10 -10.34 -6.18
N GLU A 45 8.22 -10.46 -6.90
CA GLU A 45 8.93 -9.30 -7.49
C GLU A 45 8.06 -8.59 -8.53
N THR A 46 7.32 -9.34 -9.34
CA THR A 46 6.42 -8.74 -10.33
C THR A 46 5.28 -7.99 -9.67
N ILE A 47 4.68 -8.55 -8.62
CA ILE A 47 3.61 -7.92 -7.84
C ILE A 47 4.14 -6.65 -7.16
N ALA A 48 5.29 -6.74 -6.49
CA ALA A 48 5.89 -5.63 -5.78
C ALA A 48 6.29 -4.49 -6.72
N GLU A 49 6.88 -4.81 -7.87
CA GLU A 49 7.22 -3.84 -8.91
C GLU A 49 5.96 -3.13 -9.41
N ARG A 50 4.90 -3.86 -9.77
CA ARG A 50 3.66 -3.25 -10.27
C ARG A 50 2.98 -2.34 -9.25
N ALA A 51 2.82 -2.81 -8.01
CA ALA A 51 2.22 -2.00 -6.95
C ALA A 51 3.03 -0.71 -6.71
N SER A 52 4.36 -0.79 -6.72
CA SER A 52 5.23 0.38 -6.55
C SER A 52 5.12 1.38 -7.72
N GLN A 53 4.93 0.89 -8.95
CA GLN A 53 4.74 1.73 -10.13
C GLN A 53 3.40 2.47 -10.09
N ILE A 54 2.32 1.78 -9.70
CA ILE A 54 0.99 2.37 -9.52
C ILE A 54 1.06 3.48 -8.46
N PHE A 55 1.61 3.15 -7.29
CA PHE A 55 1.81 4.10 -6.20
C PHE A 55 2.60 5.33 -6.66
N LEU A 56 3.75 5.13 -7.29
CA LEU A 56 4.59 6.24 -7.74
C LEU A 56 3.85 7.13 -8.76
N ARG A 57 3.13 6.53 -9.71
CA ARG A 57 2.38 7.28 -10.72
C ARG A 57 1.35 8.20 -10.06
N GLN A 58 0.56 7.68 -9.12
CA GLN A 58 -0.44 8.46 -8.38
C GLN A 58 0.22 9.59 -7.57
N ARG A 59 1.35 9.30 -6.91
CA ARG A 59 2.12 10.32 -6.16
C ARG A 59 2.62 11.45 -7.06
N LEU A 60 3.09 11.12 -8.26
CA LEU A 60 3.54 12.11 -9.26
C LEU A 60 2.38 12.91 -9.87
N GLU A 61 1.16 12.34 -9.89
CA GLU A 61 -0.08 13.04 -10.25
C GLU A 61 -0.59 13.97 -9.13
N GLY A 62 0.08 13.97 -7.97
CA GLY A 62 -0.23 14.82 -6.83
C GLY A 62 -1.17 14.20 -5.80
N GLU A 63 -1.48 12.91 -5.95
CA GLU A 63 -2.26 12.18 -4.94
C GLU A 63 -1.38 11.87 -3.72
N ASN A 64 -1.88 12.23 -2.55
CA ASN A 64 -1.20 12.02 -1.26
C ASN A 64 -2.12 11.41 -0.21
N ASP A 65 -3.42 11.25 -0.49
CA ASP A 65 -4.35 10.55 0.37
C ASP A 65 -4.11 9.04 0.32
N LEU A 66 -3.85 8.44 1.48
CA LEU A 66 -3.58 7.01 1.59
C LEU A 66 -4.74 6.17 1.05
N GLY A 67 -5.99 6.58 1.33
CA GLY A 67 -7.17 5.87 0.86
C GLY A 67 -7.25 5.83 -0.67
N CYS A 68 -7.06 6.98 -1.32
CA CYS A 68 -7.00 7.08 -2.78
C CYS A 68 -5.89 6.21 -3.38
N LEU A 69 -4.68 6.24 -2.78
CA LEU A 69 -3.54 5.43 -3.25
C LEU A 69 -3.84 3.93 -3.16
N VAL A 70 -4.42 3.48 -2.05
CA VAL A 70 -4.82 2.08 -1.84
C VAL A 70 -5.91 1.66 -2.83
N ILE A 71 -6.92 2.50 -3.06
CA ILE A 71 -7.99 2.23 -4.04
C ILE A 71 -7.42 2.10 -5.45
N ALA A 72 -6.47 2.97 -5.84
CA ALA A 72 -5.82 2.90 -7.13
C ALA A 72 -5.07 1.56 -7.30
N ILE A 73 -4.34 1.12 -6.28
CA ILE A 73 -3.64 -0.17 -6.28
C ILE A 73 -4.62 -1.32 -6.43
N VAL A 74 -5.70 -1.38 -5.65
CA VAL A 74 -6.73 -2.43 -5.79
C VAL A 74 -7.26 -2.47 -7.22
N THR A 75 -7.69 -1.31 -7.73
CA THR A 75 -8.35 -1.19 -9.04
C THR A 75 -7.44 -1.64 -10.19
N GLU A 76 -6.16 -1.27 -10.14
CA GLU A 76 -5.23 -1.60 -11.21
C GLU A 76 -4.69 -3.03 -11.08
N MET A 77 -4.55 -3.53 -9.86
CA MET A 77 -4.14 -4.90 -9.62
C MET A 77 -5.25 -5.90 -9.98
N GLN A 78 -6.54 -5.52 -9.97
CA GLN A 78 -7.61 -6.37 -10.51
C GLN A 78 -7.44 -6.74 -11.98
N ALA A 79 -6.75 -5.90 -12.77
CA ALA A 79 -6.42 -6.22 -14.15
C ALA A 79 -5.25 -7.21 -14.27
N PHE A 80 -4.59 -7.55 -13.16
CA PHE A 80 -3.55 -8.55 -13.09
C PHE A 80 -4.17 -9.93 -12.83
N ASP A 81 -3.71 -10.93 -13.60
CA ASP A 81 -4.26 -12.27 -13.54
C ASP A 81 -3.69 -13.05 -12.35
N PHE A 82 -4.38 -13.01 -11.21
CA PHE A 82 -4.03 -13.79 -10.02
C PHE A 82 -4.57 -15.22 -10.03
N ARG A 83 -5.12 -15.72 -11.15
CA ARG A 83 -5.83 -17.02 -11.18
C ARG A 83 -5.01 -18.24 -10.72
N GLU A 84 -3.67 -18.14 -10.72
CA GLU A 84 -2.75 -19.19 -10.24
C GLU A 84 -2.02 -18.82 -8.94
N SER A 85 -2.43 -17.74 -8.27
CA SER A 85 -1.73 -17.16 -7.12
C SER A 85 -2.55 -17.26 -5.83
N PHE A 86 -1.88 -17.37 -4.69
CA PHE A 86 -2.50 -17.32 -3.35
C PHE A 86 -2.89 -15.89 -2.91
N TYR A 87 -2.60 -14.90 -3.75
CA TYR A 87 -2.76 -13.48 -3.45
C TYR A 87 -4.15 -12.97 -3.87
N SER A 88 -4.64 -11.97 -3.16
CA SER A 88 -5.71 -11.09 -3.64
C SER A 88 -5.19 -9.67 -3.77
N GLU A 89 -5.77 -8.89 -4.68
CA GLU A 89 -5.51 -7.46 -4.82
C GLU A 89 -5.71 -6.72 -3.49
N PHE A 90 -6.65 -7.19 -2.67
CA PHE A 90 -6.94 -6.64 -1.35
C PHE A 90 -5.83 -6.92 -0.34
N ALA A 91 -5.24 -8.12 -0.36
CA ALA A 91 -4.10 -8.43 0.51
C ALA A 91 -2.89 -7.54 0.20
N ILE A 92 -2.63 -7.32 -1.09
CA ILE A 92 -1.54 -6.44 -1.55
C ILE A 92 -1.82 -4.99 -1.13
N ALA A 93 -3.04 -4.51 -1.34
CA ALA A 93 -3.42 -3.15 -1.00
C ALA A 93 -3.37 -2.89 0.52
N ASN A 94 -3.80 -3.86 1.33
CA ASN A 94 -3.68 -3.79 2.78
C ASN A 94 -2.21 -3.74 3.22
N ALA A 95 -1.35 -4.60 2.66
CA ALA A 95 0.08 -4.60 2.94
C ALA A 95 0.74 -3.27 2.56
N VAL A 96 0.37 -2.68 1.42
CA VAL A 96 0.88 -1.35 1.04
C VAL A 96 0.41 -0.28 2.03
N SER A 97 -0.86 -0.29 2.40
CA SER A 97 -1.43 0.67 3.36
C SER A 97 -0.67 0.62 4.69
N ASP A 98 -0.46 -0.58 5.17
CA ASP A 98 0.30 -0.93 6.37
C ASP A 98 1.75 -0.42 6.32
N LEU A 99 2.47 -0.72 5.23
CA LEU A 99 3.86 -0.28 5.04
C LEU A 99 3.97 1.25 5.00
N ILE A 100 3.00 1.94 4.41
CA ILE A 100 2.96 3.41 4.37
C ILE A 100 2.71 3.97 5.77
N LEU A 101 1.76 3.42 6.51
CA LEU A 101 1.50 3.85 7.89
C LEU A 101 2.75 3.71 8.78
N ASP A 102 3.43 2.57 8.67
CA ASP A 102 4.68 2.33 9.39
C ASP A 102 5.77 3.35 8.98
N SER A 103 5.85 3.71 7.69
CA SER A 103 6.80 4.72 7.18
C SER A 103 6.55 6.12 7.74
N LEU A 104 5.30 6.44 8.07
CA LEU A 104 4.90 7.72 8.67
C LEU A 104 5.13 7.73 10.19
N GLY A 105 5.56 6.62 10.78
CA GLY A 105 5.64 6.46 12.23
C GLY A 105 4.26 6.45 12.89
N ILE A 106 3.20 6.22 12.12
CA ILE A 106 1.85 6.01 12.65
C ILE A 106 1.83 4.57 13.12
N ASP A 107 2.23 4.38 14.38
CA ASP A 107 2.19 3.09 15.03
C ASP A 107 0.74 2.57 15.00
N ARG A 108 0.59 1.30 14.64
CA ARG A 108 -0.69 0.61 14.79
C ARG A 108 -0.93 0.45 16.28
N CYS A 109 -1.53 1.47 16.89
CA CYS A 109 -2.21 1.33 18.17
C CYS A 109 -3.44 0.44 17.99
N CYS A 110 -3.20 -0.84 17.71
CA CYS A 110 -4.08 -1.94 18.07
C CYS A 110 -4.17 -1.93 19.60
N GLY A 111 -5.40 -2.00 20.11
CA GLY A 111 -5.73 -1.87 21.53
C GLY A 111 -4.74 -2.58 22.45
N GLN A 112 -4.07 -1.82 23.30
CA GLN A 112 -3.36 -2.36 24.45
C GLN A 112 -4.37 -2.73 25.54
N SER A 113 -4.37 -4.04 25.83
CA SER A 113 -4.89 -4.76 27.01
C SER A 113 -6.39 -4.86 27.23
#